data_AF-A0A918RQ57-F1
#
_entry.id   AF-A0A918RQ57-F1
#
_cell.length_a   1.000
_cell.length_b   1.000
_cell.length_c   1.000
_cell.angle_alpha   90.00
_cell.angle_beta   90.00
_cell.angle_gamma   90.00
#
_symmetry.space_group_name_H-M   'P 1'
#
loop_
_entity.id
_entity.type
_entity.pdbx_description
1 polymer ?
#
loop_
_entity_poly.entity_id
_entity_poly.type
_entity_poly.pdbx_seq_one_letter_code
_entity_poly.pdbx_strand_id
1 'polypeptide(L)'
;MSRPATAARFTGLLMLSALALAGTVAVAAPKRAKGPDWAAARTAFASAPALELDESVFFACSATWGLWGEALDSGKVKVPAGALPPQLVDPKAGETAADWGLYLIDSDEAFELHKATEQRLAPELARVLAGDAKAARTWFARLGTCKVPD
;
A
#
# COMPACT_ATOMS: atom_id res chain seq x y z
N MET A 1 -62.03 -34.10 28.75
CA MET A 1 -60.74 -34.75 29.06
C MET A 1 -59.75 -34.37 27.97
N SER A 2 -58.87 -33.42 28.24
CA SER A 2 -57.93 -32.87 27.24
C SER A 2 -56.52 -32.89 27.83
N ARG A 3 -55.59 -33.50 27.10
CA ARG A 3 -54.16 -33.58 27.43
C ARG A 3 -53.53 -32.16 27.36
N PRO A 4 -52.57 -31.81 28.24
CA PRO A 4 -51.85 -30.55 28.13
C PRO A 4 -50.74 -30.68 27.08
N ALA A 5 -50.73 -29.78 26.09
CA ALA A 5 -49.57 -29.56 25.25
C ALA A 5 -48.62 -28.60 25.97
N THR A 6 -47.36 -28.99 25.96
CA THR A 6 -46.24 -28.53 26.76
C THR A 6 -45.89 -27.06 26.56
N ALA A 7 -45.46 -26.48 27.68
CA ALA A 7 -44.92 -25.16 27.89
C ALA A 7 -43.89 -24.66 26.86
N ALA A 8 -44.03 -23.36 26.59
CA ALA A 8 -42.98 -22.34 26.67
C ALA A 8 -41.65 -22.59 25.94
N ARG A 9 -41.53 -21.96 24.77
CA ARG A 9 -40.30 -21.24 24.42
C ARG A 9 -40.66 -19.78 24.13
N PHE A 10 -40.87 -19.07 25.24
CA PHE A 10 -40.87 -17.62 25.29
C PHE A 10 -39.45 -17.09 25.04
N THR A 11 -39.35 -15.79 24.80
CA THR A 11 -38.13 -14.98 24.61
C THR A 11 -37.37 -15.23 23.31
N GLY A 12 -37.74 -14.50 22.25
CA GLY A 12 -36.90 -14.45 21.06
C GLY A 12 -37.26 -13.43 19.99
N LEU A 13 -38.47 -12.90 19.94
CA LEU A 13 -38.85 -11.94 18.92
C LEU A 13 -39.88 -10.97 19.49
N LEU A 14 -39.47 -9.73 19.79
CA LEU A 14 -40.27 -8.49 19.76
C LEU A 14 -39.53 -7.39 20.53
N MET A 15 -38.38 -6.97 20.00
CA MET A 15 -37.92 -5.59 20.15
C MET A 15 -37.53 -5.07 18.77
N LEU A 16 -38.56 -4.95 17.92
CA LEU A 16 -38.51 -4.41 16.57
C LEU A 16 -39.46 -3.21 16.52
N SER A 17 -39.27 -2.22 17.39
CA SER A 17 -40.07 -0.99 17.39
C SER A 17 -39.42 0.08 18.27
N ALA A 18 -38.39 0.76 17.78
CA ALA A 18 -38.09 2.16 18.10
C ALA A 18 -36.73 2.57 17.53
N LEU A 19 -36.74 3.24 16.38
CA LEU A 19 -36.07 4.53 16.14
C LEU A 19 -36.17 4.85 14.65
N ALA A 20 -37.35 5.30 14.24
CA ALA A 20 -37.47 6.17 13.08
C ALA A 20 -37.35 7.61 13.60
N LEU A 21 -36.12 8.10 13.80
CA LEU A 21 -35.86 9.53 13.94
C LEU A 21 -34.79 9.94 12.92
N ALA A 22 -35.28 10.58 11.87
CA ALA A 22 -34.65 11.66 11.12
C ALA A 22 -33.12 11.75 11.19
N GLY A 23 -32.49 11.06 10.25
CA GLY A 23 -31.17 11.40 9.76
C GLY A 23 -31.10 10.82 8.37
N THR A 24 -31.43 11.60 7.36
CA THR A 24 -30.84 11.38 6.04
C THR A 24 -29.35 11.54 6.24
N VAL A 25 -28.68 10.44 6.62
CA VAL A 25 -27.25 10.31 6.42
C VAL A 25 -27.16 10.36 4.91
N ALA A 26 -26.93 11.56 4.38
CA ALA A 26 -26.39 11.70 3.06
C ALA A 26 -25.17 10.79 3.11
N VAL A 27 -25.29 9.62 2.49
CA VAL A 27 -24.14 8.79 2.16
C VAL A 27 -23.40 9.69 1.20
N ALA A 28 -22.54 10.55 1.76
CA ALA A 28 -21.63 11.35 1.01
C ALA A 28 -20.93 10.34 0.13
N ALA A 29 -21.19 10.40 -1.18
CA ALA A 29 -20.51 9.57 -2.15
C ALA A 29 -19.04 9.60 -1.72
N PRO A 30 -18.41 8.44 -1.48
CA PRO A 30 -17.07 8.41 -0.94
C PRO A 30 -16.26 9.36 -1.81
N LYS A 31 -15.78 10.47 -1.22
CA LYS A 31 -14.91 11.41 -1.94
C LYS A 31 -13.87 10.51 -2.56
N ARG A 32 -13.87 10.39 -3.90
CA ARG A 32 -12.92 9.54 -4.62
C ARG A 32 -11.59 9.77 -3.94
N ALA A 33 -11.03 8.71 -3.34
CA ALA A 33 -9.72 8.81 -2.71
C ALA A 33 -8.84 9.51 -3.73
N LYS A 34 -8.34 10.70 -3.37
CA LYS A 34 -7.38 11.39 -4.22
C LYS A 34 -6.27 10.37 -4.37
N GLY A 35 -6.06 9.84 -5.58
CA GLY A 35 -4.89 9.01 -5.82
C GLY A 35 -3.62 9.78 -5.41
N PRO A 36 -2.46 9.11 -5.37
CA PRO A 36 -1.20 9.77 -5.07
C PRO A 36 -1.03 11.08 -5.84
N ASP A 37 -0.44 12.11 -5.21
CA ASP A 37 -0.07 13.34 -5.89
C ASP A 37 1.07 13.04 -6.87
N TRP A 38 0.71 12.72 -8.12
CA TRP A 38 1.64 12.27 -9.15
C TRP A 38 2.67 13.34 -9.55
N ALA A 39 2.30 14.61 -9.47
CA ALA A 39 3.22 15.70 -9.77
C ALA A 39 4.29 15.82 -8.68
N ALA A 40 3.88 15.73 -7.41
CA ALA A 40 4.81 15.69 -6.29
C ALA A 40 5.69 14.43 -6.33
N ALA A 41 5.12 13.26 -6.65
CA ALA A 41 5.84 12.01 -6.81
C ALA A 41 6.94 12.10 -7.87
N ARG A 42 6.59 12.57 -9.08
CA ARG A 42 7.56 12.79 -10.16
C ARG A 42 8.68 13.72 -9.73
N THR A 43 8.32 14.86 -9.12
CA THR A 43 9.30 15.86 -8.70
C THR A 43 10.26 15.28 -7.66
N ALA A 44 9.72 14.57 -6.65
CA ALA A 44 10.51 13.94 -5.61
C ALA A 44 11.50 12.90 -6.17
N PHE A 45 11.04 12.05 -7.10
CA PHE A 45 11.89 11.08 -7.79
C PHE A 45 13.01 11.75 -8.58
N ALA A 46 12.69 12.78 -9.36
CA ALA A 46 13.67 13.47 -10.20
C ALA A 46 14.71 14.27 -9.39
N SER A 47 14.32 14.81 -8.23
CA SER A 47 15.20 15.61 -7.37
C SER A 47 16.02 14.79 -6.37
N ALA A 48 15.79 13.48 -6.30
CA ALA A 48 16.44 12.63 -5.31
C ALA A 48 17.96 12.56 -5.57
N PRO A 49 18.80 12.79 -4.54
CA PRO A 49 20.23 12.60 -4.69
C PRO A 49 20.53 11.11 -4.87
N ALA A 50 21.44 10.79 -5.78
CA ALA A 50 22.04 9.47 -5.82
C ALA A 50 22.90 9.30 -4.57
N LEU A 51 22.66 8.25 -3.80
CA LEU A 51 23.50 7.89 -2.66
C LEU A 51 24.42 6.75 -3.06
N GLU A 52 25.61 6.70 -2.45
CA GLU A 52 26.36 5.46 -2.39
C GLU A 52 25.54 4.44 -1.58
N LEU A 53 25.35 3.25 -2.15
CA LEU A 53 24.57 2.20 -1.52
C LEU A 53 25.47 1.47 -0.51
N ASP A 54 25.30 1.74 0.78
CA ASP A 54 25.72 0.81 1.83
C ASP A 54 24.66 -0.30 2.02
N GLU A 55 25.01 -1.35 2.77
CA GLU A 55 24.15 -2.52 2.98
C GLU A 55 22.77 -2.16 3.57
N SER A 56 22.69 -1.17 4.47
CA SER A 56 21.43 -0.75 5.10
C SER A 56 20.55 0.07 4.16
N VAL A 57 21.19 0.94 3.35
CA VAL A 57 20.53 1.73 2.31
C VAL A 57 20.05 0.79 1.20
N PHE A 58 20.80 -0.26 0.90
CA PHE A 58 20.50 -1.26 -0.10
C PHE A 58 19.21 -2.05 0.19
N PHE A 59 19.05 -2.63 1.37
CA PHE A 59 17.81 -3.36 1.71
C PHE A 59 16.58 -2.46 1.71
N ALA A 60 16.73 -1.21 2.16
CA ALA A 60 15.65 -0.23 2.06
C ALA A 60 15.30 0.08 0.60
N CYS A 61 16.30 0.17 -0.29
CA CYS A 61 16.12 0.36 -1.72
C CYS A 61 15.38 -0.79 -2.38
N SER A 62 15.87 -2.03 -2.24
CA SER A 62 15.27 -3.21 -2.87
C SER A 62 13.84 -3.43 -2.38
N ALA A 63 13.59 -3.33 -1.07
CA ALA A 63 12.27 -3.51 -0.49
C ALA A 63 11.28 -2.41 -0.94
N THR A 64 11.74 -1.16 -1.07
CA THR A 64 10.88 -0.07 -1.57
C THR A 64 10.48 -0.30 -3.02
N TRP A 65 11.43 -0.70 -3.87
CA TRP A 65 11.14 -1.00 -5.27
C TRP A 65 10.29 -2.27 -5.42
N GLY A 66 10.57 -3.33 -4.68
CA GLY A 66 9.80 -4.57 -4.69
C GLY A 66 8.34 -4.34 -4.31
N LEU A 67 8.08 -3.63 -3.21
CA LEU A 67 6.73 -3.28 -2.79
C LEU A 67 6.00 -2.39 -3.80
N TRP A 68 6.72 -1.47 -4.47
CA TRP A 68 6.13 -0.63 -5.53
C TRP A 68 5.79 -1.46 -6.77
N GLY A 69 6.70 -2.35 -7.20
CA GLY A 69 6.49 -3.30 -8.30
C GLY A 69 5.27 -4.20 -8.05
N GLU A 70 5.16 -4.78 -6.86
CA GLU A 70 4.00 -5.61 -6.48
C GLU A 70 2.69 -4.80 -6.52
N ALA A 71 2.71 -3.54 -6.07
CA ALA A 71 1.53 -2.68 -6.11
C ALA A 71 1.08 -2.37 -7.55
N LEU A 72 2.03 -2.24 -8.49
CA LEU A 72 1.76 -2.08 -9.92
C LEU A 72 1.20 -3.38 -10.52
N ASP A 73 1.88 -4.51 -10.31
CA ASP A 73 1.54 -5.81 -10.89
C ASP A 73 0.16 -6.31 -10.41
N SER A 74 -0.10 -6.19 -9.10
CA SER A 74 -1.40 -6.54 -8.51
C SER A 74 -2.54 -5.58 -8.87
N GLY A 75 -2.25 -4.46 -9.55
CA GLY A 75 -3.22 -3.44 -9.91
C GLY A 75 -3.78 -2.64 -8.72
N LYS A 76 -3.15 -2.73 -7.53
CA LYS A 76 -3.48 -1.92 -6.34
C LYS A 76 -3.30 -0.43 -6.61
N VAL A 77 -2.43 -0.08 -7.56
CA VAL A 77 -2.23 1.29 -8.03
C VAL A 77 -2.48 1.38 -9.54
N LYS A 78 -3.18 2.44 -9.96
CA LYS A 78 -3.36 2.79 -11.37
C LYS A 78 -2.73 4.15 -11.63
N VAL A 79 -1.56 4.14 -12.26
CA VAL A 79 -0.84 5.36 -12.62
C VAL A 79 -1.41 5.89 -13.93
N PRO A 80 -1.90 7.15 -13.99
CA PRO A 80 -2.34 7.73 -15.25
C PRO A 80 -1.20 7.81 -16.27
N ALA A 81 -1.53 7.65 -17.55
CA ALA A 81 -0.54 7.73 -18.62
C ALA A 81 0.23 9.06 -18.56
N GLY A 82 1.56 8.97 -18.60
CA GLY A 82 2.42 10.15 -18.52
C GLY A 82 2.35 10.89 -17.19
N ALA A 83 1.95 10.25 -16.09
CA ALA A 83 2.00 10.83 -14.74
C ALA A 83 3.34 10.60 -14.03
N LEU A 84 4.02 9.49 -14.35
CA LEU A 84 5.36 9.13 -13.84
C LEU A 84 6.28 8.70 -15.01
N PRO A 85 7.62 8.70 -14.83
CA PRO A 85 8.58 8.11 -15.76
C PRO A 85 8.33 6.61 -16.01
N PRO A 86 8.77 6.06 -17.17
CA PRO A 86 8.55 4.66 -17.54
C PRO A 86 8.97 3.64 -16.48
N GLN A 87 10.13 3.81 -15.84
CA GLN A 87 10.62 2.90 -14.80
C GLN A 87 9.71 2.84 -13.55
N LEU A 88 8.89 3.85 -13.30
CA LEU A 88 7.96 3.88 -12.16
C LEU A 88 6.58 3.31 -12.50
N VAL A 89 6.34 2.93 -13.76
CA VAL A 89 5.09 2.31 -14.21
C VAL A 89 5.30 0.91 -14.76
N ASP A 90 6.56 0.47 -14.88
CA ASP A 90 6.92 -0.89 -15.24
C ASP A 90 7.03 -1.76 -13.97
N PRO A 91 6.14 -2.75 -13.75
CA PRO A 91 6.25 -3.65 -12.61
C PRO A 91 7.58 -4.41 -12.60
N LYS A 92 8.19 -4.65 -13.77
CA LYS A 92 9.49 -5.34 -13.88
C LYS A 92 10.67 -4.52 -13.38
N ALA A 93 10.55 -3.20 -13.30
CA ALA A 93 11.58 -2.37 -12.66
C ALA A 93 11.65 -2.67 -11.16
N GLY A 94 10.50 -2.96 -10.54
CA GLY A 94 10.42 -3.43 -9.15
C GLY A 94 11.04 -4.82 -8.97
N GLU A 95 10.78 -5.75 -9.90
CA GLU A 95 11.43 -7.06 -9.92
C GLU A 95 12.93 -6.94 -10.11
N THR A 96 13.41 -6.12 -11.04
CA THR A 96 14.85 -5.94 -11.28
C THR A 96 15.55 -5.39 -10.05
N ALA A 97 14.98 -4.39 -9.38
CA ALA A 97 15.54 -3.86 -8.14
C ALA A 97 15.47 -4.85 -6.96
N ALA A 98 14.41 -5.66 -6.90
CA ALA A 98 14.25 -6.70 -5.89
C ALA A 98 15.25 -7.85 -6.14
N ASP A 99 15.42 -8.28 -7.39
CA ASP A 99 16.38 -9.29 -7.82
C ASP A 99 17.81 -8.84 -7.56
N TRP A 100 18.13 -7.57 -7.78
CA TRP A 100 19.41 -7.01 -7.34
C TRP A 100 19.61 -7.20 -5.84
N GLY A 101 18.56 -6.92 -5.06
CA GLY A 101 18.43 -7.25 -3.64
C GLY A 101 18.78 -8.70 -3.33
N LEU A 102 18.09 -9.62 -3.99
CA LEU A 102 18.18 -11.07 -3.80
C LEU A 102 19.52 -11.66 -4.27
N TYR A 103 20.17 -11.09 -5.29
CA TYR A 103 21.48 -11.54 -5.79
C TYR A 103 22.62 -11.35 -4.77
N LEU A 104 22.47 -10.42 -3.82
CA LEU A 104 23.42 -10.22 -2.72
C LEU A 104 23.01 -10.94 -1.42
N ILE A 105 21.81 -11.54 -1.40
CA ILE A 105 21.32 -12.35 -0.27
C ILE A 105 21.94 -13.74 -0.40
N ASP A 106 23.20 -13.87 0.02
CA ASP A 106 23.90 -15.16 0.15
C ASP A 106 23.81 -15.72 1.59
N SER A 107 22.84 -15.23 2.38
CA SER A 107 22.61 -15.70 3.74
C SER A 107 21.14 -15.57 4.17
N ASP A 108 20.68 -16.50 5.03
CA ASP A 108 19.35 -16.45 5.64
C ASP A 108 19.13 -15.13 6.42
N GLU A 109 20.19 -14.58 7.00
CA GLU A 109 20.14 -13.31 7.75
C GLU A 109 19.80 -12.12 6.84
N ALA A 110 20.37 -12.06 5.64
CA ALA A 110 20.08 -11.02 4.67
C ALA A 110 18.63 -11.13 4.14
N PHE A 111 18.12 -12.36 3.98
CA PHE A 111 16.72 -12.59 3.61
C PHE A 111 15.74 -12.10 4.70
N GLU A 112 16.00 -12.44 5.95
CA GLU A 112 15.17 -12.01 7.09
C GLU A 112 15.22 -10.49 7.28
N LEU A 113 16.39 -9.86 7.07
CA LEU A 113 16.52 -8.41 7.12
C LEU A 113 15.73 -7.72 5.99
N HIS A 114 15.76 -8.29 4.79
CA HIS A 114 14.93 -7.82 3.68
C HIS A 114 13.43 -7.90 4.04
N LYS A 115 12.98 -9.05 4.55
CA LYS A 115 11.59 -9.25 4.98
C LYS A 115 11.14 -8.31 6.08
N ALA A 116 11.98 -8.11 7.10
CA ALA A 116 11.72 -7.14 8.16
C ALA A 116 11.62 -5.72 7.59
N THR A 117 12.44 -5.39 6.59
CA THR A 117 12.41 -4.09 5.92
C THR A 117 11.12 -3.89 5.12
N GLU A 118 10.67 -4.88 4.35
CA GLU A 118 9.38 -4.84 3.64
C GLU A 118 8.22 -4.59 4.63
N GLN A 119 8.19 -5.35 5.74
CA GLN A 119 7.14 -5.21 6.77
C GLN A 119 7.13 -3.80 7.38
N ARG A 120 8.31 -3.21 7.62
CA ARG A 120 8.44 -1.85 8.14
C ARG A 120 7.96 -0.79 7.14
N LEU A 121 8.14 -1.02 5.85
CA LEU A 121 7.79 -0.08 4.79
C LEU A 121 6.33 -0.19 4.31
N ALA A 122 5.69 -1.35 4.48
CA ALA A 122 4.31 -1.58 4.03
C ALA A 122 3.28 -0.54 4.53
N PRO A 123 3.32 -0.06 5.80
CA PRO A 123 2.44 1.00 6.27
C PRO A 123 2.64 2.34 5.54
N GLU A 124 3.88 2.65 5.13
CA GLU A 124 4.18 3.86 4.35
C GLU A 124 3.55 3.76 2.96
N LEU A 125 3.71 2.62 2.28
CA LEU A 125 3.06 2.36 0.99
C LEU A 125 1.54 2.46 1.08
N ALA A 126 0.92 1.91 2.13
CA ALA A 126 -0.52 2.02 2.34
C ALA A 126 -0.97 3.49 2.41
N ARG A 127 -0.19 4.37 3.03
CA ARG A 127 -0.46 5.82 3.06
C ARG A 127 -0.29 6.46 1.69
N VAL A 128 0.72 6.07 0.92
CA VAL A 128 0.88 6.52 -0.48
C VAL A 128 -0.38 6.19 -1.27
N LEU A 129 -0.83 4.93 -1.22
CA LEU A 129 -2.01 4.45 -1.95
C LEU A 129 -3.31 5.12 -1.47
N ALA A 130 -3.37 5.54 -0.20
CA ALA A 130 -4.48 6.31 0.36
C ALA A 130 -4.47 7.81 -0.04
N GLY A 131 -3.45 8.28 -0.78
CA GLY A 131 -3.35 9.66 -1.26
C GLY A 131 -2.60 10.62 -0.33
N ASP A 132 -1.81 10.10 0.63
CA ASP A 132 -0.99 10.94 1.50
C ASP A 132 0.18 11.56 0.72
N ALA A 133 0.10 12.86 0.46
CA ALA A 133 1.10 13.59 -0.30
C ALA A 133 2.50 13.58 0.36
N LYS A 134 2.58 13.56 1.71
CA LYS A 134 3.87 13.50 2.40
C LYS A 134 4.48 12.12 2.24
N ALA A 135 3.69 11.07 2.44
CA ALA A 135 4.15 9.70 2.23
C ALA A 135 4.60 9.48 0.78
N ALA A 136 3.83 9.98 -0.20
CA ALA A 136 4.21 9.90 -1.61
C ALA A 136 5.56 10.57 -1.88
N ARG A 137 5.76 11.81 -1.41
CA ARG A 137 7.06 12.50 -1.58
C ARG A 137 8.22 11.70 -0.99
N THR A 138 8.07 11.18 0.22
CA THR A 138 9.11 10.35 0.86
C THR A 138 9.39 9.08 0.05
N TRP A 139 8.34 8.36 -0.35
CA TRP A 139 8.45 7.11 -1.09
C TRP A 139 9.17 7.30 -2.43
N PHE A 140 8.71 8.27 -3.23
CA PHE A 140 9.26 8.52 -4.56
C PHE A 140 10.65 9.15 -4.52
N ALA A 141 10.97 9.95 -3.49
CA ALA A 141 12.35 10.37 -3.26
C ALA A 141 13.27 9.16 -2.99
N ARG A 142 12.82 8.20 -2.18
CA ARG A 142 13.59 6.98 -1.91
C ARG A 142 13.82 6.17 -3.19
N LEU A 143 12.78 5.93 -4.00
CA LEU A 143 12.91 5.27 -5.31
C LEU A 143 13.91 5.99 -6.23
N GLY A 144 13.94 7.33 -6.21
CA GLY A 144 14.85 8.14 -7.02
C GLY A 144 16.29 8.16 -6.51
N THR A 145 16.50 7.98 -5.20
CA THR A 145 17.83 7.79 -4.62
C THR A 145 18.39 6.41 -4.98
N CYS A 146 17.51 5.42 -5.03
CA CYS A 146 17.80 4.03 -5.35
C CYS A 146 17.68 3.73 -6.86
N LYS A 147 18.15 4.63 -7.74
CA LYS A 147 18.01 4.42 -9.19
C LYS A 147 18.61 3.08 -9.59
N VAL A 148 17.75 2.21 -10.11
CA VAL A 148 18.16 1.00 -10.81
C VAL A 148 18.89 1.47 -12.07
N PRO A 149 20.14 1.04 -12.32
CA PRO A 149 20.80 1.35 -13.58
C PRO A 149 20.02 0.74 -14.74
N ASP A 150 19.98 1.48 -15.85
CA ASP A 150 19.25 1.12 -17.07
C ASP A 150 19.72 -0.21 -17.69
#